data_AF-A0A0Q4L0V4-F1
#
_entry.id   AF-A0A0Q4L0V4-F1
#
_cell.length_a   1.000
_cell.length_b   1.000
_cell.length_c   1.000
_cell.angle_alpha   90.00
_cell.angle_beta   90.00
_cell.angle_gamma   90.00
#
_symmetry.space_group_name_H-M   'P 1'
#
loop_
_entity.id
_entity.type
_entity.pdbx_description
1 polymer ?
#
loop_
_entity_poly.entity_id
_entity_poly.type
_entity_poly.pdbx_seq_one_letter_code
_entity_poly.pdbx_strand_id
1 'polypeptide(L)'
;MKNVLLGAASVLALSIAAPALAQSTSTVTQSNVGNLATVDQVGSLTGALSTVTQSGASNSADVIQQDDDSGANPVNVSDVIQSGSSNAATVLQNASTQAFQNNSAIDQSGSGNIADVTQLDDGQSSSVVQSSDNNSALVQQGDAVAALSDTSWGNDSTINQAGGGGHIADVSQTALFNSSTIDQTGDADGAFVAQSGQSNASAIQQTGTNDQAFVTQSGNANGSAIVQDGENVLATVIQSGNANDSSVDQTSPGGVRPINSSVFVNQSGDVNTSDVLQRANQGYAEVLQAGTNSDATILNYGNRSVAYVHQLSGDDNSASITQRAEDSDAFIQQTGSRNMASIDQQEDTPPTENFSAQIVQTGNDNMSSVVQDGNDSLAQNLQTGDFNSSTISQTGSMHYAGVGQYGDNNTSFLTQSGSSNIALVQQFTNGNLSTVTQSGSGNAATVSQ
;
A
#
# COMPACT_ATOMS: atom_id res chain seq x y z
N MET A 1 -21.69 -81.41 -33.54
CA MET A 1 -22.49 -80.16 -33.62
C MET A 1 -23.19 -80.03 -32.27
N LYS A 2 -22.61 -79.52 -31.17
CA LYS A 2 -21.88 -78.27 -30.91
C LYS A 2 -22.59 -77.02 -31.46
N ASN A 3 -23.09 -76.22 -30.51
CA ASN A 3 -23.10 -74.75 -30.46
C ASN A 3 -24.42 -74.04 -30.75
N VAL A 4 -25.27 -73.87 -29.73
CA VAL A 4 -26.03 -72.63 -29.50
C VAL A 4 -26.17 -72.43 -27.99
N LEU A 5 -25.26 -71.67 -27.36
CA LEU A 5 -25.43 -71.03 -26.03
C LEU A 5 -24.15 -70.26 -25.64
N LEU A 6 -23.74 -69.29 -26.45
CA LEU A 6 -22.75 -68.26 -26.09
C LEU A 6 -23.19 -66.98 -26.82
N GLY A 7 -24.09 -66.21 -26.24
CA GLY A 7 -24.57 -64.97 -26.84
C GLY A 7 -25.48 -64.10 -25.96
N ALA A 8 -25.79 -64.52 -24.73
CA ALA A 8 -26.70 -63.78 -23.85
C ALA A 8 -26.04 -63.25 -22.56
N ALA A 9 -24.77 -63.57 -22.29
CA ALA A 9 -24.06 -63.08 -21.09
C ALA A 9 -23.25 -61.80 -21.34
N SER A 10 -22.96 -61.44 -22.59
CA SER A 10 -22.15 -60.27 -22.95
C SER A 10 -22.96 -58.98 -23.19
N VAL A 11 -24.29 -59.08 -23.34
CA VAL A 11 -25.14 -57.88 -23.53
C VAL A 11 -25.62 -57.31 -22.19
N LEU A 12 -25.64 -58.11 -21.10
CA LEU A 12 -26.00 -57.63 -19.76
C LEU A 12 -24.78 -57.14 -18.94
N ALA A 13 -23.55 -57.45 -19.36
CA ALA A 13 -22.34 -56.83 -18.82
C ALA A 13 -22.06 -55.44 -19.43
N LEU A 14 -22.71 -55.10 -20.55
CA LEU A 14 -22.67 -53.76 -21.13
C LEU A 14 -23.73 -52.81 -20.53
N SER A 15 -24.54 -53.30 -19.57
CA SER A 15 -25.45 -52.48 -18.76
C SER A 15 -24.89 -52.13 -17.38
N ILE A 16 -23.60 -52.41 -17.10
CA ILE A 16 -22.91 -51.98 -15.87
C ILE A 16 -21.53 -51.39 -16.24
N ALA A 17 -21.55 -50.32 -17.04
CA ALA A 17 -20.52 -49.30 -17.09
C ALA A 17 -21.14 -48.12 -17.83
N ALA A 18 -22.04 -47.39 -17.17
CA ALA A 18 -22.19 -46.00 -17.54
C ALA A 18 -20.81 -45.37 -17.32
N PRO A 19 -20.17 -44.76 -18.33
CA PRO A 19 -19.20 -43.74 -18.00
C PRO A 19 -20.00 -42.68 -17.23
N ALA A 20 -19.69 -42.46 -15.97
CA ALA A 20 -19.95 -41.16 -15.37
C ALA A 20 -19.15 -40.18 -16.24
N LEU A 21 -19.83 -39.59 -17.23
CA LEU A 21 -19.24 -38.61 -18.12
C LEU A 21 -18.98 -37.37 -17.27
N ALA A 22 -17.71 -37.20 -16.93
CA ALA A 22 -17.12 -35.92 -16.68
C ALA A 22 -17.58 -34.89 -17.71
N GLN A 23 -18.33 -33.87 -17.29
CA GLN A 23 -18.69 -32.75 -18.15
C GLN A 23 -17.96 -31.51 -17.66
N SER A 24 -17.03 -31.02 -18.48
CA SER A 24 -16.59 -29.63 -18.47
C SER A 24 -17.66 -28.83 -19.22
N THR A 25 -18.20 -27.78 -18.61
CA THR A 25 -19.31 -27.00 -19.18
C THR A 25 -18.81 -25.60 -19.50
N SER A 26 -18.80 -25.24 -20.79
CA SER A 26 -18.61 -23.85 -21.22
C SER A 26 -19.90 -23.31 -21.82
N THR A 27 -20.36 -22.15 -21.35
CA THR A 27 -21.50 -21.43 -21.91
C THR A 27 -21.02 -20.13 -22.53
N VAL A 28 -21.01 -20.07 -23.86
CA VAL A 28 -20.65 -18.85 -24.61
C VAL A 28 -21.93 -18.23 -25.20
N THR A 29 -22.25 -17.00 -24.79
CA THR A 29 -23.37 -16.21 -25.32
C THR A 29 -22.82 -14.95 -25.98
N GLN A 30 -22.85 -14.89 -27.30
CA GLN A 30 -22.44 -13.72 -28.08
C GLN A 30 -23.64 -13.07 -28.76
N SER A 31 -23.74 -11.76 -28.69
CA SER A 31 -24.68 -10.97 -29.48
C SER A 31 -23.94 -9.81 -30.16
N ASN A 32 -24.41 -9.41 -31.34
CA ASN A 32 -23.79 -8.39 -32.21
C ASN A 32 -22.57 -8.90 -33.03
N VAL A 33 -21.86 -8.02 -33.74
CA VAL A 33 -20.87 -8.39 -34.78
C VAL A 33 -19.42 -8.41 -34.29
N GLY A 34 -18.63 -9.37 -34.78
CA GLY A 34 -17.16 -9.37 -34.65
C GLY A 34 -16.59 -9.91 -33.33
N ASN A 35 -17.44 -10.43 -32.43
CA ASN A 35 -16.96 -11.01 -31.16
C ASN A 35 -16.20 -12.33 -31.40
N LEU A 36 -15.10 -12.52 -30.66
CA LEU A 36 -14.30 -13.73 -30.60
C LEU A 36 -14.33 -14.26 -29.18
N ALA A 37 -14.68 -15.53 -29.01
CA ALA A 37 -14.60 -16.24 -27.74
C ALA A 37 -13.89 -17.58 -27.98
N THR A 38 -12.75 -17.76 -27.35
CA THR A 38 -12.00 -19.01 -27.31
C THR A 38 -12.06 -19.52 -25.88
N VAL A 39 -12.50 -20.77 -25.70
CA VAL A 39 -12.48 -21.44 -24.40
C VAL A 39 -11.80 -22.79 -24.61
N ASP A 40 -10.66 -22.99 -23.94
CA ASP A 40 -9.88 -24.22 -23.98
C ASP A 40 -9.75 -24.81 -22.56
N GLN A 41 -10.28 -26.01 -22.36
CA GLN A 41 -10.38 -26.68 -21.05
C GLN A 41 -9.58 -28.00 -21.05
N VAL A 42 -8.34 -27.97 -21.54
CA VAL A 42 -7.49 -29.17 -21.66
C VAL A 42 -7.21 -29.76 -20.28
N GLY A 43 -7.57 -31.03 -20.08
CA GLY A 43 -7.20 -31.81 -18.88
C GLY A 43 -8.31 -32.01 -17.85
N SER A 44 -9.44 -31.29 -17.93
CA SER A 44 -10.52 -31.46 -16.94
C SER A 44 -11.23 -32.81 -17.08
N LEU A 45 -10.89 -33.76 -16.20
CA LEU A 45 -11.55 -35.05 -16.05
C LEU A 45 -12.87 -34.97 -15.26
N THR A 46 -13.30 -33.77 -14.81
CA THR A 46 -14.66 -33.42 -14.31
C THR A 46 -14.68 -31.93 -13.91
N GLY A 47 -15.54 -31.07 -14.48
CA GLY A 47 -16.05 -29.91 -13.73
C GLY A 47 -15.41 -28.52 -13.89
N ALA A 48 -14.66 -28.21 -14.94
CA ALA A 48 -14.37 -26.80 -15.25
C ALA A 48 -15.63 -26.08 -15.78
N LEU A 49 -16.07 -25.01 -15.11
CA LEU A 49 -17.19 -24.16 -15.54
C LEU A 49 -16.64 -22.84 -16.09
N SER A 50 -16.94 -22.54 -17.35
CA SER A 50 -16.63 -21.25 -17.95
C SER A 50 -17.89 -20.62 -18.54
N THR A 51 -18.24 -19.40 -18.12
CA THR A 51 -19.31 -18.62 -18.75
C THR A 51 -18.70 -17.41 -19.45
N VAL A 52 -18.93 -17.25 -20.76
CA VAL A 52 -18.51 -16.07 -21.51
C VAL A 52 -19.75 -15.41 -22.10
N THR A 53 -20.07 -14.18 -21.71
CA THR A 53 -21.19 -13.40 -22.25
C THR A 53 -20.69 -12.11 -22.88
N GLN A 54 -20.83 -11.96 -24.20
CA GLN A 54 -20.40 -10.79 -24.97
C GLN A 54 -21.59 -10.12 -25.67
N SER A 55 -21.87 -8.84 -25.37
CA SER A 55 -23.10 -8.17 -25.83
C SER A 55 -22.92 -6.95 -26.75
N GLY A 56 -21.69 -6.59 -27.12
CA GLY A 56 -21.42 -5.55 -28.13
C GLY A 56 -20.50 -6.01 -29.27
N ALA A 57 -19.68 -5.13 -29.85
CA ALA A 57 -18.98 -5.42 -31.12
C ALA A 57 -17.47 -5.63 -30.93
N SER A 58 -16.88 -6.60 -31.65
CA SER A 58 -15.42 -6.88 -31.63
C SER A 58 -14.81 -7.20 -30.27
N ASN A 59 -15.58 -7.73 -29.32
CA ASN A 59 -15.04 -8.17 -28.03
C ASN A 59 -14.26 -9.50 -28.20
N SER A 60 -13.16 -9.67 -27.48
CA SER A 60 -12.34 -10.88 -27.44
C SER A 60 -12.32 -11.44 -26.02
N ALA A 61 -12.63 -12.73 -25.87
CA ALA A 61 -12.48 -13.47 -24.62
C ALA A 61 -11.68 -14.74 -24.90
N ASP A 62 -10.59 -14.97 -24.19
CA ASP A 62 -9.78 -16.19 -24.27
C ASP A 62 -9.66 -16.81 -22.87
N VAL A 63 -10.25 -17.98 -22.65
CA VAL A 63 -10.26 -18.66 -21.35
C VAL A 63 -9.57 -20.00 -21.50
N ILE A 64 -8.44 -20.18 -20.83
CA ILE A 64 -7.67 -21.43 -20.81
C ILE A 64 -7.64 -21.97 -19.37
N GLN A 65 -8.17 -23.18 -19.16
CA GLN A 65 -8.20 -23.85 -17.86
C GLN A 65 -7.48 -25.20 -17.99
N GLN A 66 -6.34 -25.36 -17.33
CA GLN A 66 -5.50 -26.57 -17.40
C GLN A 66 -5.45 -27.33 -16.05
N ASP A 67 -5.17 -28.63 -16.14
CA ASP A 67 -4.90 -29.57 -15.03
C ASP A 67 -3.47 -30.11 -15.18
N ASP A 68 -2.80 -30.45 -14.07
CA ASP A 68 -1.40 -30.89 -14.02
C ASP A 68 -1.22 -32.42 -13.97
N ASP A 69 -2.23 -33.17 -14.43
CA ASP A 69 -2.26 -34.64 -14.49
C ASP A 69 -2.18 -35.34 -13.11
N SER A 70 -2.45 -34.65 -11.98
CA SER A 70 -2.38 -35.21 -10.63
C SER A 70 -3.57 -36.11 -10.21
N GLY A 71 -4.64 -36.18 -11.02
CA GLY A 71 -5.76 -37.10 -10.83
C GLY A 71 -6.72 -36.75 -9.68
N ALA A 72 -6.56 -35.57 -9.07
CA ALA A 72 -7.58 -34.94 -8.24
C ALA A 72 -8.54 -34.12 -9.12
N ASN A 73 -9.76 -33.87 -8.65
CA ASN A 73 -10.83 -33.24 -9.42
C ASN A 73 -10.71 -31.70 -9.42
N PRO A 74 -10.28 -31.02 -10.51
CA PRO A 74 -10.17 -29.56 -10.52
C PRO A 74 -11.50 -28.92 -10.94
N VAL A 75 -12.03 -28.01 -10.12
CA VAL A 75 -13.23 -27.22 -10.42
C VAL A 75 -12.81 -25.76 -10.56
N ASN A 76 -12.21 -25.41 -11.69
CA ASN A 76 -11.90 -24.01 -12.00
C ASN A 76 -13.17 -23.33 -12.54
N VAL A 77 -13.50 -22.14 -12.00
CA VAL A 77 -14.64 -21.33 -12.40
C VAL A 77 -14.13 -20.03 -13.02
N SER A 78 -14.59 -19.73 -14.23
CA SER A 78 -14.32 -18.46 -14.90
C SER A 78 -15.60 -17.87 -15.47
N ASP A 79 -15.96 -16.66 -15.05
CA ASP A 79 -17.09 -15.91 -15.61
C ASP A 79 -16.57 -14.60 -16.25
N VAL A 80 -16.75 -14.46 -17.55
CA VAL A 80 -16.35 -13.29 -18.33
C VAL A 80 -17.59 -12.65 -18.94
N ILE A 81 -17.90 -11.41 -18.56
CA ILE A 81 -18.97 -10.58 -19.09
C ILE A 81 -18.34 -9.36 -19.77
N GLN A 82 -18.65 -9.15 -21.06
CA GLN A 82 -18.19 -7.99 -21.81
C GLN A 82 -19.38 -7.31 -22.48
N SER A 83 -19.64 -6.06 -22.08
CA SER A 83 -20.64 -5.19 -22.70
C SER A 83 -19.95 -3.96 -23.30
N GLY A 84 -20.26 -3.64 -24.56
CA GLY A 84 -19.58 -2.58 -25.31
C GLY A 84 -18.66 -3.08 -26.42
N SER A 85 -17.64 -2.33 -26.81
CA SER A 85 -16.89 -2.58 -28.06
C SER A 85 -15.39 -2.80 -27.83
N SER A 86 -14.78 -3.73 -28.56
CA SER A 86 -13.32 -3.95 -28.54
C SER A 86 -12.73 -4.28 -27.16
N ASN A 87 -13.51 -4.83 -26.23
CA ASN A 87 -12.98 -5.27 -24.93
C ASN A 87 -12.24 -6.60 -25.11
N ALA A 88 -11.12 -6.79 -24.40
CA ALA A 88 -10.32 -8.00 -24.39
C ALA A 88 -10.22 -8.55 -22.96
N ALA A 89 -10.51 -9.84 -22.80
CA ALA A 89 -10.36 -10.56 -21.55
C ALA A 89 -9.61 -11.87 -21.80
N THR A 90 -8.55 -12.12 -21.05
CA THR A 90 -7.82 -13.40 -21.06
C THR A 90 -7.81 -13.95 -19.65
N VAL A 91 -8.12 -15.24 -19.49
CA VAL A 91 -8.06 -15.95 -18.21
C VAL A 91 -7.26 -17.23 -18.41
N LEU A 92 -6.15 -17.38 -17.68
CA LEU A 92 -5.39 -18.63 -17.58
C LEU A 92 -5.44 -19.15 -16.14
N GLN A 93 -5.97 -20.36 -15.93
CA GLN A 93 -6.04 -21.01 -14.61
C GLN A 93 -5.35 -22.37 -14.65
N ASN A 94 -4.38 -22.61 -13.75
CA ASN A 94 -3.66 -23.87 -13.63
C ASN A 94 -3.58 -24.32 -12.16
N ALA A 95 -4.44 -25.25 -11.75
CA ALA A 95 -4.51 -25.79 -10.38
C ALA A 95 -3.60 -27.03 -10.24
N SER A 96 -2.99 -27.29 -9.07
CA SER A 96 -1.90 -28.27 -8.96
C SER A 96 -2.02 -29.44 -7.98
N THR A 97 -2.75 -29.42 -6.85
CA THR A 97 -2.60 -30.60 -5.94
C THR A 97 -3.76 -30.99 -5.03
N GLN A 98 -4.82 -30.21 -4.81
CA GLN A 98 -6.01 -30.62 -4.03
C GLN A 98 -7.20 -29.64 -4.10
N ALA A 99 -8.40 -30.17 -4.40
CA ALA A 99 -9.80 -29.69 -4.23
C ALA A 99 -10.18 -28.23 -3.82
N PHE A 100 -9.36 -27.21 -4.07
CA PHE A 100 -9.70 -25.80 -3.88
C PHE A 100 -9.72 -25.07 -5.23
N GLN A 101 -10.83 -24.39 -5.48
CA GLN A 101 -11.21 -23.87 -6.80
C GLN A 101 -10.53 -22.54 -7.11
N ASN A 102 -9.93 -22.40 -8.29
CA ASN A 102 -9.60 -21.08 -8.80
C ASN A 102 -10.85 -20.42 -9.36
N ASN A 103 -11.12 -19.20 -8.91
CA ASN A 103 -12.27 -18.41 -9.35
C ASN A 103 -11.78 -17.11 -10.00
N SER A 104 -12.23 -16.82 -11.23
CA SER A 104 -11.98 -15.55 -11.89
C SER A 104 -13.27 -14.99 -12.46
N ALA A 105 -13.67 -13.80 -12.00
CA ALA A 105 -14.77 -13.04 -12.57
C ALA A 105 -14.22 -11.78 -13.27
N ILE A 106 -14.61 -11.56 -14.52
CA ILE A 106 -14.28 -10.34 -15.28
C ILE A 106 -15.59 -9.74 -15.79
N ASP A 107 -15.88 -8.49 -15.45
CA ASP A 107 -17.00 -7.70 -16.01
C ASP A 107 -16.46 -6.40 -16.62
N GLN A 108 -16.49 -6.29 -17.94
CA GLN A 108 -16.05 -5.11 -18.68
C GLN A 108 -17.25 -4.43 -19.34
N SER A 109 -17.66 -3.26 -18.85
CA SER A 109 -18.65 -2.41 -19.51
C SER A 109 -17.97 -1.15 -20.06
N GLY A 110 -17.88 -0.99 -21.38
CA GLY A 110 -17.16 0.13 -21.99
C GLY A 110 -16.53 -0.23 -23.33
N SER A 111 -15.62 0.60 -23.81
CA SER A 111 -14.87 0.39 -25.05
C SER A 111 -13.37 0.25 -24.79
N GLY A 112 -12.73 -0.77 -25.37
CA GLY A 112 -11.27 -0.93 -25.36
C GLY A 112 -10.66 -1.36 -24.04
N ASN A 113 -11.44 -1.94 -23.12
CA ASN A 113 -10.94 -2.44 -21.85
C ASN A 113 -10.14 -3.74 -22.04
N ILE A 114 -9.05 -3.91 -21.29
CA ILE A 114 -8.19 -5.10 -21.29
C ILE A 114 -8.12 -5.65 -19.86
N ALA A 115 -8.39 -6.95 -19.71
CA ALA A 115 -8.21 -7.68 -18.46
C ALA A 115 -7.43 -8.98 -18.75
N ASP A 116 -6.25 -9.13 -18.16
CA ASP A 116 -5.42 -10.34 -18.23
C ASP A 116 -5.35 -10.93 -16.81
N VAL A 117 -5.88 -12.14 -16.62
CA VAL A 117 -5.85 -12.85 -15.33
C VAL A 117 -5.09 -14.17 -15.51
N THR A 118 -4.03 -14.38 -14.73
CA THR A 118 -3.30 -15.64 -14.64
C THR A 118 -3.28 -16.13 -13.19
N GLN A 119 -3.87 -17.29 -12.94
CA GLN A 119 -3.91 -17.94 -11.62
C GLN A 119 -3.20 -19.29 -11.71
N LEU A 120 -2.16 -19.45 -10.91
CA LEU A 120 -1.30 -20.63 -10.85
C LEU A 120 -1.40 -21.21 -9.43
N ASP A 121 -1.48 -22.53 -9.29
CA ASP A 121 -1.72 -23.28 -8.04
C ASP A 121 -3.21 -23.34 -7.62
N ASP A 122 -3.54 -23.89 -6.45
CA ASP A 122 -4.94 -24.08 -6.02
C ASP A 122 -5.53 -22.84 -5.33
N GLY A 123 -6.86 -22.68 -5.35
CA GLY A 123 -7.68 -21.67 -4.63
C GLY A 123 -7.30 -20.18 -4.71
N GLN A 124 -6.89 -19.68 -5.87
CA GLN A 124 -6.82 -18.24 -6.15
C GLN A 124 -8.19 -17.68 -6.54
N SER A 125 -8.49 -16.44 -6.12
CA SER A 125 -9.71 -15.71 -6.45
C SER A 125 -9.37 -14.34 -7.05
N SER A 126 -9.98 -14.00 -8.17
CA SER A 126 -9.87 -12.67 -8.76
C SER A 126 -11.22 -12.15 -9.25
N SER A 127 -11.50 -10.88 -9.00
CA SER A 127 -12.64 -10.16 -9.55
C SER A 127 -12.15 -8.86 -10.19
N VAL A 128 -12.37 -8.70 -11.49
CA VAL A 128 -12.03 -7.50 -12.25
C VAL A 128 -13.30 -6.88 -12.81
N VAL A 129 -13.61 -5.64 -12.42
CA VAL A 129 -14.74 -4.87 -12.96
C VAL A 129 -14.20 -3.60 -13.60
N GLN A 130 -14.46 -3.38 -14.88
CA GLN A 130 -14.02 -2.21 -15.64
C GLN A 130 -15.22 -1.54 -16.31
N SER A 131 -15.75 -0.47 -15.72
CA SER A 131 -17.04 0.12 -16.14
C SER A 131 -16.93 1.39 -16.99
N SER A 132 -15.72 1.84 -17.31
CA SER A 132 -15.41 2.98 -18.19
C SER A 132 -14.55 2.52 -19.39
N ASP A 133 -14.04 3.42 -20.23
CA ASP A 133 -13.31 3.09 -21.46
C ASP A 133 -11.78 2.98 -21.24
N ASN A 134 -11.09 2.16 -22.05
CA ASN A 134 -9.63 2.01 -22.11
C ASN A 134 -8.92 1.63 -20.79
N ASN A 135 -9.61 0.92 -19.89
CA ASN A 135 -9.00 0.44 -18.66
C ASN A 135 -8.15 -0.81 -18.92
N SER A 136 -7.05 -0.97 -18.18
CA SER A 136 -6.19 -2.15 -18.20
C SER A 136 -6.05 -2.72 -16.80
N ALA A 137 -6.32 -4.02 -16.66
CA ALA A 137 -6.14 -4.76 -15.42
C ALA A 137 -5.30 -6.01 -15.71
N LEU A 138 -4.22 -6.20 -14.95
CA LEU A 138 -3.39 -7.40 -14.95
C LEU A 138 -3.44 -8.01 -13.54
N VAL A 139 -3.80 -9.29 -13.45
CA VAL A 139 -3.78 -10.04 -12.19
C VAL A 139 -2.95 -11.29 -12.40
N GLN A 140 -1.87 -11.43 -11.65
CA GLN A 140 -1.06 -12.65 -11.58
C GLN A 140 -1.05 -13.17 -10.15
N GLN A 141 -1.61 -14.37 -9.92
CA GLN A 141 -1.66 -15.00 -8.61
C GLN A 141 -0.99 -16.38 -8.67
N GLY A 142 -0.18 -16.67 -7.65
CA GLY A 142 0.59 -17.90 -7.48
C GLY A 142 1.86 -18.03 -8.33
N ASP A 143 2.65 -19.07 -8.07
CA ASP A 143 3.91 -19.37 -8.76
C ASP A 143 3.92 -20.83 -9.26
N ALA A 144 4.02 -21.01 -10.57
CA ALA A 144 4.08 -22.33 -11.21
C ALA A 144 5.26 -23.21 -10.77
N VAL A 145 6.34 -22.63 -10.22
CA VAL A 145 7.48 -23.37 -9.67
C VAL A 145 7.25 -23.77 -8.21
N ALA A 146 6.53 -22.93 -7.44
CA ALA A 146 6.17 -23.18 -6.04
C ALA A 146 4.90 -24.05 -5.86
N ALA A 147 4.13 -24.24 -6.93
CA ALA A 147 2.97 -25.14 -7.00
C ALA A 147 3.30 -26.59 -6.62
N LEU A 148 4.54 -27.05 -6.87
CA LEU A 148 4.98 -28.39 -6.49
C LEU A 148 5.21 -28.58 -4.97
N SER A 149 5.12 -27.51 -4.17
CA SER A 149 5.33 -27.54 -2.71
C SER A 149 4.19 -27.00 -1.86
N ASP A 150 3.01 -26.69 -2.42
CA ASP A 150 1.82 -26.20 -1.67
C ASP A 150 2.11 -24.90 -0.88
N THR A 151 2.81 -23.96 -1.51
CA THR A 151 3.27 -22.70 -0.88
C THR A 151 2.69 -21.44 -1.52
N SER A 152 1.68 -21.54 -2.40
CA SER A 152 1.07 -20.37 -3.09
C SER A 152 -0.48 -20.36 -3.21
N TRP A 153 -1.19 -21.08 -2.34
CA TRP A 153 -2.66 -21.09 -2.24
C TRP A 153 -3.28 -19.88 -1.50
N GLY A 154 -4.46 -19.44 -1.94
CA GLY A 154 -5.44 -18.69 -1.14
C GLY A 154 -5.46 -17.19 -1.40
N ASN A 155 -4.80 -16.72 -2.45
CA ASN A 155 -4.72 -15.30 -2.79
C ASN A 155 -6.05 -14.79 -3.35
N ASP A 156 -6.44 -13.57 -2.95
CA ASP A 156 -7.65 -12.89 -3.38
C ASP A 156 -7.32 -11.48 -3.92
N SER A 157 -7.85 -11.15 -5.09
CA SER A 157 -7.66 -9.84 -5.72
C SER A 157 -8.98 -9.29 -6.24
N THR A 158 -9.32 -8.08 -5.82
CA THR A 158 -10.44 -7.32 -6.39
C THR A 158 -9.92 -6.05 -7.04
N ILE A 159 -10.23 -5.84 -8.33
CA ILE A 159 -9.95 -4.62 -9.07
C ILE A 159 -11.28 -4.05 -9.56
N ASN A 160 -11.55 -2.79 -9.24
CA ASN A 160 -12.68 -2.04 -9.73
C ASN A 160 -12.18 -0.74 -10.38
N GLN A 161 -12.41 -0.56 -11.68
CA GLN A 161 -11.97 0.59 -12.46
C GLN A 161 -13.20 1.25 -13.11
N ALA A 162 -13.66 2.37 -12.55
CA ALA A 162 -14.83 3.13 -12.99
C ALA A 162 -14.42 4.53 -13.49
N GLY A 163 -15.27 5.56 -13.34
CA GLY A 163 -14.85 6.95 -13.64
C GLY A 163 -14.69 7.31 -15.13
N GLY A 164 -13.75 8.19 -15.45
CA GLY A 164 -13.52 8.67 -16.82
C GLY A 164 -12.61 7.78 -17.67
N GLY A 165 -12.07 6.70 -17.09
CA GLY A 165 -11.34 5.65 -17.82
C GLY A 165 -9.85 5.91 -18.00
N GLY A 166 -9.18 5.00 -18.71
CA GLY A 166 -7.72 5.01 -18.87
C GLY A 166 -6.94 4.51 -17.66
N HIS A 167 -7.60 3.80 -16.73
CA HIS A 167 -6.96 3.30 -15.52
C HIS A 167 -6.03 2.11 -15.80
N ILE A 168 -4.97 1.99 -15.01
CA ILE A 168 -4.07 0.82 -15.01
C ILE A 168 -4.05 0.25 -13.60
N ALA A 169 -4.31 -1.05 -13.48
CA ALA A 169 -4.16 -1.81 -12.24
C ALA A 169 -3.34 -3.07 -12.53
N ASP A 170 -2.29 -3.30 -11.75
CA ASP A 170 -1.42 -4.48 -11.83
C ASP A 170 -1.28 -5.08 -10.43
N VAL A 171 -1.62 -6.36 -10.31
CA VAL A 171 -1.54 -7.11 -9.06
C VAL A 171 -0.73 -8.39 -9.28
N SER A 172 0.34 -8.55 -8.49
CA SER A 172 1.14 -9.78 -8.42
C SER A 172 1.15 -10.32 -6.99
N GLN A 173 0.56 -11.49 -6.76
CA GLN A 173 0.49 -12.15 -5.45
C GLN A 173 1.07 -13.57 -5.55
N THR A 174 2.30 -13.79 -5.07
CA THR A 174 3.05 -15.03 -5.36
C THR A 174 3.15 -16.01 -4.19
N ALA A 175 2.58 -15.67 -3.03
CA ALA A 175 2.68 -16.45 -1.78
C ALA A 175 1.29 -16.86 -1.23
N LEU A 176 1.12 -17.10 0.08
CA LEU A 176 -0.12 -17.65 0.66
C LEU A 176 -1.10 -16.57 1.16
N PHE A 177 -2.40 -16.73 0.93
CA PHE A 177 -3.49 -15.91 1.54
C PHE A 177 -3.36 -14.38 1.42
N ASN A 178 -2.69 -13.85 0.40
CA ASN A 178 -2.60 -12.41 0.22
C ASN A 178 -3.93 -11.85 -0.31
N SER A 179 -4.33 -10.68 0.17
CA SER A 179 -5.52 -9.97 -0.29
C SER A 179 -5.12 -8.60 -0.84
N SER A 180 -5.66 -8.25 -2.01
CA SER A 180 -5.48 -6.93 -2.61
C SER A 180 -6.80 -6.39 -3.11
N THR A 181 -7.14 -5.16 -2.76
CA THR A 181 -8.28 -4.43 -3.33
C THR A 181 -7.78 -3.14 -3.98
N ILE A 182 -8.14 -2.92 -5.24
CA ILE A 182 -7.88 -1.68 -5.98
C ILE A 182 -9.23 -1.13 -6.44
N ASP A 183 -9.55 0.11 -6.06
CA ASP A 183 -10.77 0.83 -6.46
C ASP A 183 -10.39 2.19 -7.07
N GLN A 184 -10.42 2.28 -8.39
CA GLN A 184 -10.06 3.46 -9.17
C GLN A 184 -11.34 4.04 -9.78
N THR A 185 -11.84 5.15 -9.24
CA THR A 185 -13.08 5.81 -9.70
C THR A 185 -12.86 7.20 -10.29
N GLY A 186 -11.60 7.63 -10.37
CA GLY A 186 -11.13 8.88 -10.96
C GLY A 186 -10.95 8.84 -12.48
N ASP A 187 -9.89 9.48 -12.98
CA ASP A 187 -9.51 9.53 -14.40
C ASP A 187 -8.02 9.16 -14.57
N ALA A 188 -7.69 8.15 -15.38
CA ALA A 188 -6.32 7.76 -15.76
C ALA A 188 -5.36 7.38 -14.60
N ASP A 189 -5.89 6.88 -13.49
CA ASP A 189 -5.08 6.45 -12.33
C ASP A 189 -4.32 5.14 -12.56
N GLY A 190 -3.18 4.97 -11.87
CA GLY A 190 -2.31 3.79 -11.90
C GLY A 190 -2.11 3.18 -10.51
N ALA A 191 -2.35 1.87 -10.35
CA ALA A 191 -2.14 1.14 -9.10
C ALA A 191 -1.35 -0.15 -9.36
N PHE A 192 -0.29 -0.36 -8.58
CA PHE A 192 0.60 -1.52 -8.69
C PHE A 192 0.79 -2.16 -7.32
N VAL A 193 0.45 -3.44 -7.18
CA VAL A 193 0.55 -4.20 -5.93
C VAL A 193 1.40 -5.45 -6.15
N ALA A 194 2.44 -5.64 -5.34
CA ALA A 194 3.25 -6.85 -5.30
C ALA A 194 3.29 -7.44 -3.87
N GLN A 195 2.79 -8.66 -3.67
CA GLN A 195 2.75 -9.33 -2.37
C GLN A 195 3.43 -10.71 -2.45
N SER A 196 4.52 -10.90 -1.73
CA SER A 196 5.35 -12.12 -1.80
C SER A 196 5.52 -12.87 -0.47
N GLY A 197 4.84 -12.45 0.61
CA GLY A 197 4.78 -13.18 1.88
C GLY A 197 3.38 -13.69 2.22
N GLN A 198 3.11 -14.13 3.46
CA GLN A 198 1.81 -14.76 3.80
C GLN A 198 0.81 -13.76 4.40
N SER A 199 -0.47 -13.85 4.04
CA SER A 199 -1.56 -13.06 4.65
C SER A 199 -1.40 -11.54 4.59
N ASN A 200 -0.69 -11.00 3.60
CA ASN A 200 -0.61 -9.55 3.45
C ASN A 200 -1.92 -8.99 2.88
N ALA A 201 -2.30 -7.80 3.33
CA ALA A 201 -3.48 -7.09 2.86
C ALA A 201 -3.06 -5.73 2.29
N SER A 202 -3.54 -5.40 1.09
CA SER A 202 -3.39 -4.08 0.50
C SER A 202 -4.72 -3.54 0.01
N ALA A 203 -5.04 -2.29 0.34
CA ALA A 203 -6.19 -1.57 -0.21
C ALA A 203 -5.71 -0.26 -0.86
N ILE A 204 -6.07 -0.04 -2.12
CA ILE A 204 -5.78 1.19 -2.85
C ILE A 204 -7.12 1.76 -3.33
N GLN A 205 -7.41 3.01 -2.97
CA GLN A 205 -8.55 3.76 -3.49
C GLN A 205 -8.04 5.05 -4.14
N GLN A 206 -8.34 5.25 -5.42
CA GLN A 206 -7.96 6.44 -6.19
C GLN A 206 -9.22 7.05 -6.81
N THR A 207 -9.56 8.27 -6.42
CA THR A 207 -10.73 9.01 -6.93
C THR A 207 -10.33 10.27 -7.70
N GLY A 208 -9.02 10.53 -7.81
CA GLY A 208 -8.43 11.73 -8.39
C GLY A 208 -8.19 11.65 -9.91
N THR A 209 -7.11 12.27 -10.38
CA THR A 209 -6.74 12.27 -11.80
C THR A 209 -5.25 12.04 -11.96
N ASN A 210 -4.88 11.00 -12.72
CA ASN A 210 -3.50 10.59 -12.98
C ASN A 210 -2.71 10.30 -11.69
N ASP A 211 -3.37 9.74 -10.68
CA ASP A 211 -2.74 9.36 -9.41
C ASP A 211 -2.02 8.02 -9.55
N GLN A 212 -0.89 7.85 -8.86
CA GLN A 212 -0.09 6.63 -8.85
C GLN A 212 0.08 6.06 -7.44
N ALA A 213 -0.18 4.76 -7.30
CA ALA A 213 0.01 4.03 -6.07
C ALA A 213 0.86 2.77 -6.32
N PHE A 214 1.91 2.59 -5.52
CA PHE A 214 2.78 1.42 -5.54
C PHE A 214 2.83 0.78 -4.15
N VAL A 215 2.49 -0.50 -4.06
CA VAL A 215 2.57 -1.29 -2.82
C VAL A 215 3.45 -2.51 -3.04
N THR A 216 4.45 -2.73 -2.19
CA THR A 216 5.25 -3.96 -2.17
C THR A 216 5.34 -4.51 -0.75
N GLN A 217 4.84 -5.73 -0.52
CA GLN A 217 4.81 -6.39 0.79
C GLN A 217 5.49 -7.77 0.72
N SER A 218 6.58 -7.95 1.47
CA SER A 218 7.45 -9.13 1.34
C SER A 218 7.55 -10.04 2.57
N GLY A 219 6.91 -9.68 3.69
CA GLY A 219 6.83 -10.55 4.89
C GLY A 219 5.39 -10.99 5.21
N ASN A 220 5.07 -11.32 6.47
CA ASN A 220 3.76 -11.91 6.81
C ASN A 220 2.81 -10.91 7.47
N ALA A 221 1.52 -10.99 7.18
CA ALA A 221 0.45 -10.22 7.82
C ALA A 221 0.61 -8.69 7.75
N ASN A 222 1.32 -8.16 6.75
CA ASN A 222 1.44 -6.71 6.60
C ASN A 222 0.15 -6.11 6.02
N GLY A 223 -0.27 -4.96 6.53
CA GLY A 223 -1.41 -4.18 6.06
C GLY A 223 -0.93 -2.88 5.39
N SER A 224 -1.49 -2.54 4.24
CA SER A 224 -1.30 -1.22 3.64
C SER A 224 -2.62 -0.67 3.11
N ALA A 225 -2.92 0.59 3.41
CA ALA A 225 -4.04 1.33 2.86
C ALA A 225 -3.53 2.61 2.18
N ILE A 226 -3.92 2.85 0.94
CA ILE A 226 -3.64 4.09 0.19
C ILE A 226 -4.96 4.68 -0.27
N VAL A 227 -5.23 5.95 0.05
CA VAL A 227 -6.38 6.70 -0.44
C VAL A 227 -5.89 8.00 -1.10
N GLN A 228 -6.20 8.22 -2.37
CA GLN A 228 -5.79 9.39 -3.15
C GLN A 228 -7.00 10.03 -3.85
N ASP A 229 -7.19 11.34 -3.68
CA ASP A 229 -8.25 12.13 -4.35
C ASP A 229 -7.64 13.37 -5.07
N GLY A 230 -6.37 13.23 -5.48
CA GLY A 230 -5.52 14.32 -5.92
C GLY A 230 -5.53 14.56 -7.42
N GLU A 231 -4.55 15.32 -7.89
CA GLU A 231 -4.18 15.43 -9.30
C GLU A 231 -2.66 15.23 -9.43
N ASN A 232 -2.23 14.16 -10.09
CA ASN A 232 -0.82 13.75 -10.19
C ASN A 232 -0.16 13.47 -8.83
N VAL A 233 -0.83 12.77 -7.91
CA VAL A 233 -0.18 12.36 -6.64
C VAL A 233 0.45 10.97 -6.71
N LEU A 234 1.53 10.76 -5.95
CA LEU A 234 2.27 9.49 -5.90
C LEU A 234 2.34 8.97 -4.45
N ALA A 235 1.90 7.74 -4.23
CA ALA A 235 2.10 7.04 -2.97
C ALA A 235 2.90 5.75 -3.22
N THR A 236 3.95 5.53 -2.43
CA THR A 236 4.73 4.29 -2.45
C THR A 236 4.83 3.73 -1.04
N VAL A 237 4.40 2.48 -0.85
CA VAL A 237 4.49 1.75 0.42
C VAL A 237 5.28 0.47 0.21
N ILE A 238 6.38 0.32 0.94
CA ILE A 238 7.23 -0.87 0.95
C ILE A 238 7.24 -1.43 2.37
N GLN A 239 6.82 -2.69 2.53
CA GLN A 239 6.83 -3.38 3.83
C GLN A 239 7.62 -4.69 3.72
N SER A 240 8.62 -4.83 4.57
CA SER A 240 9.41 -6.05 4.75
C SER A 240 9.42 -6.38 6.25
N GLY A 241 9.10 -7.62 6.61
CA GLY A 241 8.87 -8.03 8.01
C GLY A 241 7.42 -8.40 8.29
N ASN A 242 7.05 -8.56 9.56
CA ASN A 242 5.77 -9.13 9.96
C ASN A 242 4.85 -8.08 10.61
N ALA A 243 3.56 -8.12 10.25
CA ALA A 243 2.51 -7.34 10.88
C ALA A 243 2.72 -5.81 10.88
N ASN A 244 3.45 -5.27 9.89
CA ASN A 244 3.53 -3.82 9.72
C ASN A 244 2.21 -3.30 9.14
N ASP A 245 1.78 -2.12 9.59
CA ASP A 245 0.60 -1.42 9.10
C ASP A 245 0.97 -0.03 8.59
N SER A 246 0.48 0.33 7.40
CA SER A 246 0.76 1.62 6.78
C SER A 246 -0.50 2.19 6.17
N SER A 247 -0.87 3.39 6.60
CA SER A 247 -1.94 4.19 6.00
C SER A 247 -1.38 5.44 5.34
N VAL A 248 -1.69 5.63 4.06
CA VAL A 248 -1.38 6.84 3.31
C VAL A 248 -2.69 7.46 2.84
N ASP A 249 -2.99 8.65 3.31
CA ASP A 249 -4.17 9.42 2.94
C ASP A 249 -3.72 10.74 2.29
N GLN A 250 -3.98 10.86 0.99
CA GLN A 250 -3.80 12.09 0.21
C GLN A 250 -5.15 12.64 -0.26
N THR A 251 -6.21 12.47 0.56
CA THR A 251 -7.53 13.02 0.29
C THR A 251 -7.72 14.42 0.87
N SER A 252 -8.71 15.14 0.34
CA SER A 252 -9.11 16.44 0.90
C SER A 252 -10.62 16.56 1.01
N PRO A 253 -11.27 15.98 2.04
CA PRO A 253 -12.70 16.18 2.26
C PRO A 253 -12.96 17.68 2.54
N GLY A 254 -13.49 18.38 1.54
CA GLY A 254 -13.86 19.81 1.64
C GLY A 254 -12.71 20.83 1.62
N GLY A 255 -11.52 20.47 1.13
CA GLY A 255 -10.35 21.37 1.05
C GLY A 255 -9.69 21.46 -0.34
N VAL A 256 -8.47 22.00 -0.41
CA VAL A 256 -7.65 22.02 -1.64
C VAL A 256 -7.24 20.57 -1.98
N ARG A 257 -7.51 20.13 -3.20
CA ARG A 257 -7.05 18.83 -3.73
C ARG A 257 -5.53 18.85 -3.82
N PRO A 258 -4.79 17.86 -3.30
CA PRO A 258 -3.34 17.83 -3.43
C PRO A 258 -2.94 17.69 -4.91
N ILE A 259 -2.00 18.52 -5.36
CA ILE A 259 -1.46 18.51 -6.72
C ILE A 259 0.06 18.26 -6.66
N ASN A 260 0.56 17.29 -7.42
CA ASN A 260 1.98 16.94 -7.52
C ASN A 260 2.65 16.57 -6.17
N SER A 261 1.96 15.82 -5.32
CA SER A 261 2.41 15.48 -3.97
C SER A 261 2.91 14.04 -3.91
N SER A 262 3.92 13.75 -3.10
CA SER A 262 4.48 12.39 -2.98
C SER A 262 4.63 11.93 -1.53
N VAL A 263 4.26 10.67 -1.29
CA VAL A 263 4.48 9.94 -0.04
C VAL A 263 5.31 8.69 -0.30
N PHE A 264 6.33 8.47 0.52
CA PHE A 264 7.13 7.25 0.54
C PHE A 264 7.15 6.65 1.95
N VAL A 265 6.74 5.40 2.08
CA VAL A 265 6.79 4.64 3.34
C VAL A 265 7.62 3.38 3.12
N ASN A 266 8.61 3.14 3.99
CA ASN A 266 9.37 1.91 4.05
C ASN A 266 9.44 1.39 5.50
N GLN A 267 8.77 0.27 5.76
CA GLN A 267 8.77 -0.40 7.05
C GLN A 267 9.47 -1.75 6.90
N SER A 268 10.65 -1.91 7.50
CA SER A 268 11.53 -3.08 7.33
C SER A 268 11.67 -3.99 8.57
N GLY A 269 10.97 -3.66 9.66
CA GLY A 269 10.92 -4.49 10.88
C GLY A 269 9.56 -5.13 11.13
N ASP A 270 9.23 -5.39 12.40
CA ASP A 270 7.97 -6.07 12.78
C ASP A 270 7.03 -5.13 13.54
N VAL A 271 5.72 -5.22 13.30
CA VAL A 271 4.66 -4.48 14.03
C VAL A 271 4.82 -2.96 13.95
N ASN A 272 5.46 -2.41 12.92
CA ASN A 272 5.55 -0.96 12.78
C ASN A 272 4.24 -0.39 12.22
N THR A 273 3.81 0.74 12.77
CA THR A 273 2.65 1.50 12.29
C THR A 273 3.12 2.81 11.67
N SER A 274 2.60 3.17 10.49
CA SER A 274 2.80 4.50 9.92
C SER A 274 1.50 5.09 9.39
N ASP A 275 1.21 6.31 9.80
CA ASP A 275 0.09 7.10 9.30
C ASP A 275 0.59 8.38 8.64
N VAL A 276 0.42 8.50 7.32
CA VAL A 276 0.79 9.68 6.56
C VAL A 276 -0.45 10.34 5.97
N LEU A 277 -0.82 11.50 6.48
CA LEU A 277 -1.83 12.38 5.90
C LEU A 277 -1.15 13.56 5.21
N GLN A 278 -1.29 13.67 3.89
CA GLN A 278 -0.69 14.76 3.12
C GLN A 278 -1.74 15.53 2.32
N ARG A 279 -1.98 16.78 2.72
CA ARG A 279 -2.90 17.73 2.07
C ARG A 279 -2.19 18.90 1.38
N ALA A 280 -0.87 18.79 1.23
CA ALA A 280 0.02 19.78 0.63
C ALA A 280 0.07 19.66 -0.91
N ASN A 281 0.05 20.77 -1.65
CA ASN A 281 0.51 20.79 -3.05
C ASN A 281 2.04 20.73 -3.09
N GLN A 282 2.63 19.94 -4.00
CA GLN A 282 4.08 19.81 -4.15
C GLN A 282 4.83 19.39 -2.87
N GLY A 283 4.13 18.74 -1.93
CA GLY A 283 4.74 18.27 -0.69
C GLY A 283 5.42 16.91 -0.86
N TYR A 284 6.36 16.61 0.03
CA TYR A 284 6.95 15.28 0.18
C TYR A 284 6.83 14.79 1.62
N ALA A 285 6.46 13.53 1.82
CA ALA A 285 6.48 12.90 3.14
C ALA A 285 7.17 11.55 3.05
N GLU A 286 8.09 11.28 3.98
CA GLU A 286 8.84 10.04 4.04
C GLU A 286 8.84 9.45 5.45
N VAL A 287 8.50 8.16 5.53
CA VAL A 287 8.62 7.36 6.75
C VAL A 287 9.54 6.18 6.48
N LEU A 288 10.63 6.08 7.25
CA LEU A 288 11.52 4.93 7.27
C LEU A 288 11.52 4.33 8.68
N GLN A 289 11.04 3.09 8.83
CA GLN A 289 11.00 2.37 10.11
C GLN A 289 11.68 1.02 9.97
N ALA A 290 12.78 0.79 10.66
CA ALA A 290 13.51 -0.48 10.65
C ALA A 290 13.49 -1.22 12.00
N GLY A 291 12.82 -0.63 13.00
CA GLY A 291 12.67 -1.16 14.36
C GLY A 291 11.51 -2.16 14.52
N THR A 292 11.19 -2.52 15.76
CA THR A 292 9.93 -3.23 16.06
C THR A 292 8.95 -2.34 16.82
N ASN A 293 7.65 -2.54 16.60
CA ASN A 293 6.57 -1.82 17.29
C ASN A 293 6.75 -0.28 17.30
N SER A 294 7.28 0.29 16.23
CA SER A 294 7.49 1.75 16.15
C SER A 294 6.31 2.42 15.44
N ASP A 295 5.90 3.58 15.96
CA ASP A 295 4.82 4.39 15.43
C ASP A 295 5.37 5.68 14.80
N ALA A 296 4.94 5.97 13.57
CA ALA A 296 5.27 7.19 12.86
C ALA A 296 3.98 7.87 12.36
N THR A 297 3.80 9.15 12.67
CA THR A 297 2.69 9.94 12.13
C THR A 297 3.23 11.18 11.45
N ILE A 298 2.82 11.41 10.20
CA ILE A 298 3.07 12.65 9.47
C ILE A 298 1.73 13.27 9.09
N LEU A 299 1.47 14.50 9.57
CA LEU A 299 0.35 15.33 9.17
C LEU A 299 0.88 16.58 8.46
N ASN A 300 0.89 16.56 7.13
CA ASN A 300 1.45 17.65 6.32
C ASN A 300 0.35 18.39 5.56
N TYR A 301 -0.02 19.57 6.05
CA TYR A 301 -1.06 20.43 5.48
C TYR A 301 -0.51 21.58 4.63
N GLY A 302 0.80 21.86 4.68
CA GLY A 302 1.39 23.04 4.06
C GLY A 302 1.92 22.81 2.65
N ASN A 303 1.63 23.72 1.71
CA ASN A 303 2.14 23.62 0.34
C ASN A 303 3.69 23.66 0.31
N ARG A 304 4.32 22.83 -0.53
CA ARG A 304 5.78 22.67 -0.66
C ARG A 304 6.51 22.25 0.62
N SER A 305 5.80 21.70 1.60
CA SER A 305 6.41 21.24 2.85
C SER A 305 6.91 19.80 2.75
N VAL A 306 8.04 19.53 3.39
CA VAL A 306 8.72 18.25 3.41
C VAL A 306 8.82 17.71 4.84
N ALA A 307 8.37 16.47 5.04
CA ALA A 307 8.44 15.77 6.32
C ALA A 307 9.21 14.46 6.19
N TYR A 308 10.14 14.20 7.11
CA TYR A 308 10.90 12.96 7.21
C TYR A 308 10.82 12.39 8.62
N VAL A 309 10.39 11.14 8.76
CA VAL A 309 10.48 10.37 10.00
C VAL A 309 11.35 9.15 9.78
N HIS A 310 12.52 9.12 10.42
CA HIS A 310 13.51 8.04 10.31
C HIS A 310 13.71 7.35 11.67
N GLN A 311 13.08 6.21 11.87
CA GLN A 311 13.25 5.35 13.04
C GLN A 311 14.14 4.15 12.64
N LEU A 312 15.45 4.39 12.61
CA LEU A 312 16.41 3.52 11.94
C LEU A 312 16.76 2.25 12.73
N SER A 313 16.46 2.17 14.02
CA SER A 313 16.62 0.97 14.86
C SER A 313 15.99 1.13 16.25
N GLY A 314 15.71 -0.01 16.89
CA GLY A 314 15.19 -0.10 18.25
C GLY A 314 13.69 -0.39 18.30
N ASP A 315 13.17 -0.55 19.51
CA ASP A 315 11.78 -0.99 19.73
C ASP A 315 10.96 0.15 20.33
N ASP A 316 9.66 0.22 20.03
CA ASP A 316 8.70 1.16 20.66
C ASP A 316 9.03 2.65 20.44
N ASN A 317 9.62 3.04 19.31
CA ASN A 317 9.85 4.45 19.02
C ASN A 317 8.56 5.13 18.54
N SER A 318 8.30 6.34 19.01
CA SER A 318 7.15 7.15 18.58
C SER A 318 7.63 8.49 18.03
N ALA A 319 7.28 8.77 16.78
CA ALA A 319 7.62 10.00 16.09
C ALA A 319 6.37 10.64 15.47
N SER A 320 6.18 11.93 15.69
CA SER A 320 5.07 12.68 15.10
C SER A 320 5.55 14.01 14.52
N ILE A 321 5.21 14.26 13.26
CA ILE A 321 5.41 15.54 12.58
C ILE A 321 4.04 16.09 12.22
N THR A 322 3.74 17.30 12.68
CA THR A 322 2.61 18.10 12.21
C THR A 322 3.13 19.39 11.60
N GLN A 323 2.86 19.60 10.32
CA GLN A 323 3.23 20.81 9.58
C GLN A 323 1.98 21.48 9.03
N ARG A 324 1.68 22.69 9.52
CA ARG A 324 0.55 23.50 9.04
C ARG A 324 0.99 24.70 8.19
N ALA A 325 2.28 24.96 8.10
CA ALA A 325 2.86 26.07 7.36
C ALA A 325 3.39 25.65 5.98
N GLU A 326 3.36 26.58 5.01
CA GLU A 326 3.96 26.41 3.67
C GLU A 326 5.49 26.44 3.71
N ASP A 327 6.14 25.79 2.74
CA ASP A 327 7.61 25.69 2.59
C ASP A 327 8.31 25.29 3.90
N SER A 328 7.81 24.28 4.60
CA SER A 328 8.37 23.85 5.89
C SER A 328 9.08 22.50 5.78
N ASP A 329 10.26 22.38 6.36
CA ASP A 329 11.03 21.15 6.50
C ASP A 329 10.99 20.66 7.95
N ALA A 330 10.59 19.41 8.15
CA ALA A 330 10.64 18.73 9.44
C ALA A 330 11.33 17.38 9.31
N PHE A 331 12.29 17.12 10.20
CA PHE A 331 13.06 15.88 10.22
C PHE A 331 13.15 15.33 11.64
N ILE A 332 12.65 14.12 11.84
CA ILE A 332 12.84 13.35 13.07
C ILE A 332 13.71 12.13 12.74
N GLN A 333 14.80 11.96 13.46
CA GLN A 333 15.60 10.74 13.46
C GLN A 333 15.71 10.17 14.87
N GLN A 334 15.37 8.90 15.03
CA GLN A 334 15.46 8.17 16.30
C GLN A 334 16.28 6.89 16.13
N THR A 335 17.12 6.59 17.12
CA THR A 335 17.96 5.40 17.18
C THR A 335 18.02 4.92 18.63
N GLY A 336 17.60 3.67 18.89
CA GLY A 336 17.45 3.10 20.24
C GLY A 336 15.97 2.86 20.57
N SER A 337 15.64 2.46 21.80
CA SER A 337 14.27 2.02 22.14
C SER A 337 13.48 3.04 22.95
N ARG A 338 12.15 3.07 22.79
CA ARG A 338 11.22 3.91 23.58
C ARG A 338 11.49 5.41 23.48
N ASN A 339 12.05 5.88 22.36
CA ASN A 339 12.23 7.32 22.15
C ASN A 339 10.92 7.95 21.64
N MET A 340 10.63 9.15 22.13
CA MET A 340 9.48 9.96 21.74
C MET A 340 9.94 11.30 21.17
N ALA A 341 9.57 11.59 19.92
CA ALA A 341 9.89 12.82 19.23
C ALA A 341 8.64 13.45 18.62
N SER A 342 8.47 14.75 18.82
CA SER A 342 7.38 15.51 18.20
C SER A 342 7.87 16.83 17.63
N ILE A 343 7.55 17.09 16.36
CA ILE A 343 7.68 18.40 15.73
C ILE A 343 6.29 18.92 15.41
N ASP A 344 5.96 20.11 15.90
CA ASP A 344 4.73 20.83 15.59
C ASP A 344 5.09 22.24 15.07
N GLN A 345 4.86 22.46 13.78
CA GLN A 345 5.07 23.74 13.11
C GLN A 345 3.69 24.33 12.77
N GLN A 346 3.29 25.33 13.56
CA GLN A 346 2.02 26.03 13.42
C GLN A 346 2.21 27.41 12.78
N GLU A 347 1.19 27.86 12.07
CA GLU A 347 1.14 29.20 11.48
C GLU A 347 0.34 30.13 12.39
N ASP A 348 0.87 31.32 12.68
CA ASP A 348 0.15 32.39 13.40
C ASP A 348 -0.55 33.35 12.41
N THR A 349 0.02 33.59 11.21
CA THR A 349 -0.62 34.36 10.11
C THR A 349 0.05 34.17 8.73
N PRO A 350 -0.70 33.93 7.63
CA PRO A 350 -0.16 34.00 6.26
C PRO A 350 0.25 35.43 5.85
N PRO A 351 1.19 35.67 4.92
CA PRO A 351 1.95 34.72 4.10
C PRO A 351 3.47 34.86 4.32
N THR A 352 4.17 33.85 4.83
CA THR A 352 5.64 33.58 4.69
C THR A 352 6.01 32.47 5.67
N GLU A 353 6.31 31.22 5.27
CA GLU A 353 7.47 30.62 4.55
C GLU A 353 8.72 30.36 5.42
N ASN A 354 9.28 29.13 5.26
CA ASN A 354 10.52 28.55 5.82
C ASN A 354 10.58 28.30 7.34
N PHE A 355 10.08 27.13 7.76
CA PHE A 355 10.48 26.52 9.02
C PHE A 355 11.39 25.33 8.78
N SER A 356 12.46 25.20 9.56
CA SER A 356 13.25 23.97 9.60
C SER A 356 13.35 23.50 11.03
N ALA A 357 12.80 22.31 11.30
CA ALA A 357 12.89 21.67 12.60
C ALA A 357 13.55 20.31 12.45
N GLN A 358 14.53 20.05 13.31
CA GLN A 358 15.21 18.77 13.39
C GLN A 358 15.22 18.26 14.81
N ILE A 359 14.84 16.99 14.97
CA ILE A 359 15.06 16.21 16.19
C ILE A 359 15.92 15.01 15.84
N VAL A 360 17.04 14.83 16.56
CA VAL A 360 17.89 13.63 16.49
C VAL A 360 18.03 13.07 17.89
N GLN A 361 17.55 11.83 18.11
CA GLN A 361 17.65 11.13 19.39
C GLN A 361 18.44 9.83 19.24
N THR A 362 19.42 9.62 20.11
CA THR A 362 20.21 8.39 20.19
C THR A 362 20.28 7.91 21.64
N GLY A 363 19.81 6.69 21.90
CA GLY A 363 19.72 6.11 23.25
C GLY A 363 18.31 5.62 23.55
N ASN A 364 18.00 5.37 24.82
CA ASN A 364 16.69 4.85 25.23
C ASN A 364 15.89 5.88 26.04
N ASP A 365 14.55 5.78 25.94
CA ASP A 365 13.62 6.55 26.77
C ASP A 365 13.82 8.09 26.66
N ASN A 366 14.32 8.60 25.54
CA ASN A 366 14.48 10.04 25.32
C ASN A 366 13.17 10.69 24.85
N MET A 367 12.90 11.90 25.31
CA MET A 367 11.74 12.70 24.93
C MET A 367 12.19 14.05 24.38
N SER A 368 11.81 14.36 23.14
CA SER A 368 12.12 15.63 22.47
C SER A 368 10.87 16.20 21.84
N SER A 369 10.64 17.49 22.06
CA SER A 369 9.56 18.23 21.41
C SER A 369 10.08 19.57 20.87
N VAL A 370 9.72 19.87 19.63
CA VAL A 370 9.95 21.16 18.98
C VAL A 370 8.58 21.72 18.59
N VAL A 371 8.25 22.89 19.14
CA VAL A 371 7.07 23.67 18.76
C VAL A 371 7.56 24.99 18.18
N GLN A 372 7.24 25.26 16.91
CA GLN A 372 7.56 26.52 16.24
C GLN A 372 6.27 27.19 15.78
N ASP A 373 6.12 28.46 16.14
CA ASP A 373 4.96 29.29 15.84
C ASP A 373 5.48 30.67 15.40
N GLY A 374 5.62 30.92 14.09
CA GLY A 374 6.35 32.10 13.61
C GLY A 374 6.81 32.05 12.15
N ASN A 375 7.88 32.74 11.77
CA ASN A 375 8.44 32.69 10.41
C ASN A 375 9.99 32.58 10.47
N ASP A 376 10.67 31.98 9.49
CA ASP A 376 12.14 31.91 9.39
C ASP A 376 12.88 31.35 10.63
N SER A 377 12.31 30.37 11.34
CA SER A 377 12.92 29.85 12.59
C SER A 377 13.53 28.46 12.39
N LEU A 378 14.75 28.26 12.91
CA LEU A 378 15.47 26.98 12.94
C LEU A 378 15.53 26.45 14.37
N ALA A 379 15.02 25.23 14.58
CA ALA A 379 15.09 24.51 15.84
C ALA A 379 15.81 23.17 15.64
N GLN A 380 16.86 22.94 16.41
CA GLN A 380 17.59 21.67 16.40
C GLN A 380 17.65 21.08 17.82
N ASN A 381 17.15 19.86 17.97
CA ASN A 381 17.25 19.09 19.18
C ASN A 381 18.12 17.86 18.95
N LEU A 382 19.20 17.71 19.72
CA LEU A 382 20.10 16.57 19.68
C LEU A 382 20.21 15.97 21.09
N GLN A 383 19.73 14.74 21.26
CA GLN A 383 19.84 14.01 22.53
C GLN A 383 20.64 12.73 22.33
N THR A 384 21.68 12.54 23.14
CA THR A 384 22.51 11.33 23.19
C THR A 384 22.64 10.87 24.64
N GLY A 385 22.16 9.68 24.95
CA GLY A 385 22.09 9.10 26.30
C GLY A 385 20.71 8.55 26.62
N ASP A 386 20.48 8.14 27.86
CA ASP A 386 19.18 7.60 28.30
C ASP A 386 18.37 8.62 29.15
N PHE A 387 17.04 8.59 29.03
CA PHE A 387 16.10 9.41 29.82
C PHE A 387 16.28 10.93 29.68
N ASN A 388 16.76 11.43 28.54
CA ASN A 388 16.85 12.87 28.32
C ASN A 388 15.50 13.45 27.91
N SER A 389 15.17 14.64 28.42
CA SER A 389 13.98 15.40 28.07
C SER A 389 14.37 16.78 27.55
N SER A 390 13.87 17.15 26.37
CA SER A 390 14.08 18.48 25.83
C SER A 390 12.85 19.03 25.14
N THR A 391 12.57 20.31 25.39
CA THR A 391 11.51 21.05 24.73
C THR A 391 12.05 22.37 24.20
N ILE A 392 11.85 22.61 22.90
CA ILE A 392 12.09 23.89 22.24
C ILE A 392 10.73 24.48 21.87
N SER A 393 10.44 25.69 22.32
CA SER A 393 9.27 26.48 21.92
C SER A 393 9.73 27.84 21.40
N GLN A 394 9.46 28.14 20.13
CA GLN A 394 9.80 29.42 19.50
C GLN A 394 8.53 30.11 19.02
N THR A 395 8.29 31.35 19.48
CA THR A 395 7.19 32.22 19.03
C THR A 395 7.74 33.49 18.39
N GLY A 396 7.45 33.74 17.11
CA GLY A 396 7.94 34.93 16.38
C GLY A 396 8.96 34.63 15.27
N SER A 397 9.74 35.61 14.81
CA SER A 397 10.49 35.52 13.55
C SER A 397 12.02 35.42 13.68
N MET A 398 12.68 34.72 12.76
CA MET A 398 14.16 34.60 12.68
C MET A 398 14.82 34.02 13.93
N HIS A 399 14.22 33.05 14.61
CA HIS A 399 14.81 32.44 15.81
C HIS A 399 15.75 31.27 15.47
N TYR A 400 16.86 31.16 16.21
CA TYR A 400 17.71 29.96 16.23
C TYR A 400 17.71 29.37 17.64
N ALA A 401 17.25 28.12 17.76
CA ALA A 401 17.28 27.35 19.00
C ALA A 401 18.03 26.04 18.76
N GLY A 402 19.06 25.79 19.56
CA GLY A 402 19.76 24.52 19.61
C GLY A 402 19.76 23.95 21.02
N VAL A 403 19.38 22.68 21.18
CA VAL A 403 19.60 21.93 22.42
C VAL A 403 20.42 20.68 22.09
N GLY A 404 21.57 20.53 22.76
CA GLY A 404 22.40 19.33 22.73
C GLY A 404 22.53 18.73 24.15
N GLN A 405 22.07 17.51 24.35
CA GLN A 405 22.21 16.77 25.62
C GLN A 405 23.06 15.53 25.37
N TYR A 406 24.22 15.44 26.02
CA TYR A 406 25.21 14.37 25.87
C TYR A 406 25.51 13.72 27.23
N GLY A 407 24.52 13.02 27.78
CA GLY A 407 24.55 12.38 29.11
C GLY A 407 23.17 11.81 29.45
N ASP A 408 23.00 11.26 30.65
CA ASP A 408 21.72 10.65 31.07
C ASP A 408 20.89 11.58 31.97
N ASN A 409 19.56 11.44 31.93
CA ASN A 409 18.62 12.18 32.79
C ASN A 409 18.75 13.72 32.69
N ASN A 410 19.11 14.26 31.53
CA ASN A 410 19.16 15.71 31.34
C ASN A 410 17.81 16.27 30.94
N THR A 411 17.43 17.40 31.53
CA THR A 411 16.22 18.14 31.19
C THR A 411 16.57 19.54 30.69
N SER A 412 16.05 19.94 29.53
CA SER A 412 16.27 21.26 28.94
C SER A 412 14.98 21.86 28.40
N PHE A 413 14.61 23.03 28.92
CA PHE A 413 13.50 23.84 28.43
C PHE A 413 14.03 25.11 27.78
N LEU A 414 13.73 25.30 26.50
CA LEU A 414 14.11 26.50 25.75
C LEU A 414 12.85 27.15 25.19
N THR A 415 12.59 28.39 25.63
CA THR A 415 11.48 29.21 25.15
C THR A 415 12.02 30.53 24.59
N GLN A 416 11.76 30.82 23.32
CA GLN A 416 12.08 32.11 22.70
C GLN A 416 10.81 32.80 22.20
N SER A 417 10.71 34.11 22.45
CA SER A 417 9.63 34.95 21.94
C SER A 417 10.17 36.26 21.37
N GLY A 418 9.75 36.66 20.18
CA GLY A 418 10.08 37.97 19.58
C GLY A 418 10.72 37.88 18.20
N SER A 419 11.90 38.48 17.99
CA SER A 419 12.59 38.38 16.70
C SER A 419 14.11 38.19 16.82
N SER A 420 14.74 37.44 15.91
CA SER A 420 16.22 37.31 15.83
C SER A 420 16.91 36.82 17.11
N ASN A 421 16.22 36.08 17.99
CA ASN A 421 16.83 35.50 19.19
C ASN A 421 17.62 34.22 18.87
N ILE A 422 18.79 34.05 19.49
CA ILE A 422 19.65 32.86 19.42
C ILE A 422 19.76 32.24 20.82
N ALA A 423 19.41 30.97 20.97
CA ALA A 423 19.58 30.21 22.20
C ALA A 423 20.26 28.88 21.91
N LEU A 424 21.34 28.58 22.63
CA LEU A 424 22.06 27.31 22.55
C LEU A 424 22.21 26.72 23.95
N VAL A 425 21.75 25.49 24.16
CA VAL A 425 21.96 24.72 25.39
C VAL A 425 22.82 23.50 25.06
N GLN A 426 23.90 23.30 25.80
CA GLN A 426 24.74 22.11 25.76
C GLN A 426 24.88 21.55 27.19
N GLN A 427 24.50 20.30 27.40
CA GLN A 427 24.61 19.60 28.68
C GLN A 427 25.45 18.34 28.48
N PHE A 428 26.64 18.26 29.08
CA PHE A 428 27.60 17.15 28.86
C PHE A 428 27.68 16.15 30.02
N THR A 429 26.99 16.42 31.13
CA THR A 429 26.97 15.54 32.33
C THR A 429 25.57 14.98 32.56
N ASN A 430 25.39 14.18 33.62
CA ASN A 430 24.10 13.58 33.95
C ASN A 430 23.28 14.46 34.90
N GLY A 431 21.95 14.40 34.81
CA GLY A 431 21.04 15.03 35.76
C GLY A 431 20.96 16.56 35.68
N ASN A 432 21.36 17.16 34.56
CA ASN A 432 21.35 18.61 34.41
C ASN A 432 19.93 19.12 34.16
N LEU A 433 19.61 20.28 34.73
CA LEU A 433 18.39 21.04 34.43
C LEU A 433 18.79 22.40 33.84
N SER A 434 18.38 22.64 32.60
CA SER A 434 18.55 23.93 31.91
C SER A 434 17.19 24.54 31.60
N THR A 435 17.05 25.83 31.86
CA THR A 435 15.90 26.63 31.41
C THR A 435 16.43 27.91 30.79
N VAL A 436 16.12 28.11 29.51
CA VAL A 436 16.41 29.34 28.78
C VAL A 436 15.09 29.97 28.37
N THR A 437 14.85 31.20 28.80
CA THR A 437 13.70 32.01 28.36
C THR A 437 14.22 33.32 27.80
N GLN A 438 13.96 33.58 26.52
CA GLN A 438 14.30 34.85 25.87
C GLN A 438 13.04 35.53 25.34
N SER A 439 12.90 36.84 25.62
CA SER A 439 11.83 37.67 25.09
C SER A 439 12.41 38.96 24.51
N GLY A 440 11.95 39.37 23.32
CA GLY A 440 12.40 40.60 22.65
C GLY A 440 13.17 40.34 21.36
N SER A 441 13.98 41.31 20.93
CA SER A 441 14.71 41.26 19.66
C SER A 441 16.23 41.13 19.85
N GLY A 442 16.87 40.20 19.13
CA GLY A 442 18.33 40.09 19.06
C GLY A 442 19.02 39.53 20.30
N ASN A 443 18.31 38.79 21.17
CA ASN A 443 18.90 38.21 22.37
C ASN A 443 19.77 36.98 22.02
N ALA A 444 20.92 36.83 22.67
CA ALA A 444 21.77 35.64 22.58
C ALA A 444 21.93 35.00 23.96
N ALA A 445 21.68 33.69 24.08
CA ALA A 445 21.88 32.92 25.30
C ALA A 445 22.65 31.63 24.97
N THR A 446 23.68 31.34 25.73
CA THR A 446 24.41 30.08 25.66
C THR A 446 24.51 29.49 27.05
N VAL A 447 23.99 28.28 27.23
CA VAL A 447 24.15 27.48 28.45
C VAL A 447 25.06 26.32 28.12
N SER A 448 26.15 26.18 28.86
CA SER A 448 27.02 25.00 28.82
C SER A 448 27.16 24.50 30.26
N GLN A 449 26.76 23.26 30.51
CA GLN A 449 26.82 22.62 31.84
C GLN A 449 27.55 21.28 31.78
#